data_AF-A0A949LYM7-F1
#
_entry.id   AF-A0A949LYM7-F1
#
_cell.length_a   1.000
_cell.length_b   1.000
_cell.length_c   1.000
_cell.angle_alpha   90.00
_cell.angle_beta   90.00
_cell.angle_gamma   90.00
#
_symmetry.space_group_name_H-M   'P 1'
#
loop_
_entity.id
_entity.type
_entity.pdbx_description
1 polymer ?
#
loop_
_entity_poly.entity_id
_entity_poly.type
_entity_poly.pdbx_seq_one_letter_code
_entity_poly.pdbx_strand_id
1 'polypeptide(L)'
;MMDFIQRYSSVLSGIALIAVLYGGYVLFFAPPSEPALTATAAVTAEDQELITLLLSLKNIRLDESLFSDPLFLALKDFGQELVAEPVGRTNPFAPLTGGERRAP
;
A
#
# COMPACT_ATOMS: atom_id res chain seq x y z
N MET A 1 57.03 33.39 -17.74
CA MET A 1 55.70 32.87 -17.32
C MET A 1 55.22 33.49 -16.01
N MET A 2 56.15 33.90 -15.12
CA MET A 2 55.85 34.70 -13.92
C MET A 2 55.58 36.18 -14.21
N ASP A 3 55.99 36.70 -15.38
CA ASP A 3 55.88 38.12 -15.75
C ASP A 3 54.43 38.54 -16.06
N PHE A 4 53.61 37.59 -16.53
CA PHE A 4 52.19 37.82 -16.81
C PHE A 4 51.38 37.98 -15.51
N ILE A 5 51.77 37.25 -14.46
CA ILE A 5 51.12 37.29 -13.14
C ILE A 5 51.37 38.62 -12.44
N GLN A 6 52.56 39.22 -12.60
CA GLN A 6 52.89 40.50 -11.98
C GLN A 6 52.13 41.68 -12.61
N ARG A 7 51.96 41.68 -13.94
CA ARG A 7 51.27 42.78 -14.64
C ARG A 7 49.77 42.85 -14.33
N TYR A 8 49.14 41.71 -14.08
CA TYR A 8 47.72 41.63 -13.71
C TYR A 8 47.50 41.38 -12.22
N SER A 9 48.54 41.56 -11.38
CA SER A 9 48.50 41.24 -9.94
C SER A 9 47.30 41.87 -9.22
N SER A 10 46.94 43.12 -9.55
CA SER A 10 45.77 43.80 -9.00
C SER A 10 44.42 43.27 -9.52
N VAL A 11 44.37 42.77 -10.75
CA VAL A 11 43.15 42.20 -11.34
C VAL A 11 42.92 40.79 -10.82
N LEU A 12 43.98 39.99 -10.73
CA LEU A 12 43.95 38.64 -10.16
C LEU A 12 43.59 38.66 -8.68
N SER A 13 44.12 39.62 -7.91
CA SER A 13 43.73 39.78 -6.50
C SER A 13 42.27 40.16 -6.34
N GLY A 14 41.73 41.01 -7.22
CA GLY A 14 40.30 41.36 -7.24
C GLY A 14 39.39 40.16 -7.55
N ILE A 15 39.73 39.34 -8.55
CA ILE A 15 38.97 38.13 -8.89
C ILE A 15 39.05 37.11 -7.76
N ALA A 16 40.23 36.91 -7.17
CA ALA A 16 40.41 36.01 -6.04
C ALA A 16 39.59 36.48 -4.82
N LEU A 17 39.55 37.78 -4.54
CA LEU A 17 38.72 38.35 -3.47
C LEU A 17 37.24 38.06 -3.73
N ILE A 18 36.74 38.28 -4.96
CA ILE A 18 35.34 38.03 -5.32
C ILE A 18 35.00 36.54 -5.20
N ALA A 19 35.90 35.64 -5.63
CA ALA A 19 35.70 34.20 -5.51
C ALA A 19 35.65 33.74 -4.05
N VAL A 20 36.51 34.29 -3.19
CA VAL A 20 36.51 34.01 -1.75
C VAL A 20 35.25 34.56 -1.10
N LEU A 21 34.83 35.78 -1.43
CA LEU A 21 33.60 36.38 -0.92
C LEU A 21 32.36 35.59 -1.35
N TYR A 22 32.30 35.16 -2.61
CA TYR A 22 31.20 34.33 -3.12
C TYR A 22 31.18 32.95 -2.45
N GLY A 23 32.34 32.29 -2.34
CA GLY A 23 32.45 31.00 -1.65
C GLY A 23 32.05 31.09 -0.17
N GLY A 24 32.47 32.16 0.52
CA GLY A 24 32.07 32.43 1.90
C GLY A 24 30.57 32.71 2.03
N TYR A 25 29.99 33.48 1.11
CA TYR A 25 28.55 33.74 1.07
C TYR A 25 27.74 32.45 0.85
N VAL A 26 28.15 31.59 -0.10
CA VAL A 26 27.49 30.31 -0.33
C VAL A 26 27.63 29.39 0.90
N LEU A 27 28.77 29.40 1.59
CA LEU A 27 28.95 28.57 2.78
C LEU A 27 28.14 29.05 4.00
N PHE A 28 27.95 30.35 4.18
CA PHE A 28 27.26 30.89 5.37
C PHE A 28 25.79 31.27 5.16
N PHE A 29 25.39 31.62 3.93
CA PHE A 29 24.08 32.20 3.63
C PHE A 29 23.27 31.42 2.59
N ALA A 30 23.83 30.38 1.95
CA ALA A 30 23.00 29.52 1.11
C ALA A 30 22.05 28.69 2.00
N PRO A 31 20.72 28.78 1.81
CA PRO A 31 19.80 27.90 2.50
C PRO A 31 20.07 26.46 2.06
N PRO A 32 19.97 25.47 2.97
CA PRO A 32 20.09 24.06 2.59
C PRO A 32 19.06 23.77 1.50
N SER A 33 19.54 23.29 0.35
CA SER A 33 18.67 22.81 -0.73
C SER A 33 18.05 21.49 -0.28
N GLU A 34 16.89 21.56 0.34
CA GLU A 34 16.07 20.41 0.66
C GLU A 34 15.69 19.68 -0.65
N PRO A 35 15.87 18.35 -0.74
CA PRO A 35 15.42 17.59 -1.89
C PRO A 35 13.90 17.69 -2.00
N ALA A 36 13.42 18.19 -3.13
CA ALA A 36 12.00 18.48 -3.39
C ALA A 36 11.07 17.24 -3.42
N LEU A 37 11.54 16.04 -3.04
CA LEU A 37 10.79 14.79 -3.11
C LEU A 37 11.00 13.84 -1.91
N THR A 38 11.23 14.35 -0.71
CA THR A 38 10.99 13.53 0.49
C THR A 38 9.48 13.46 0.72
N ALA A 39 8.80 12.56 0.00
CA ALA A 39 7.47 12.11 0.38
C ALA A 39 7.62 11.26 1.64
N THR A 40 7.70 11.92 2.80
CA THR A 40 7.36 11.28 4.05
C THR A 40 5.89 10.91 3.92
N ALA A 41 5.59 9.66 3.55
CA ALA A 41 4.27 9.11 3.74
C ALA A 41 4.01 9.25 5.24
N ALA A 42 3.26 10.29 5.61
CA ALA A 42 2.77 10.43 6.97
C ALA A 42 1.94 9.19 7.21
N VAL A 43 2.41 8.30 8.07
CA VAL A 43 1.67 7.11 8.49
C VAL A 43 0.33 7.62 9.00
N THR A 44 -0.70 7.42 8.21
CA THR A 44 -2.05 7.87 8.54
C THR A 44 -2.60 6.96 9.64
N ALA A 45 -3.66 7.39 10.32
CA ALA A 45 -4.34 6.53 11.29
C ALA A 45 -4.77 5.19 10.66
N GLU A 46 -5.16 5.22 9.38
CA GLU A 46 -5.56 4.05 8.59
C GLU A 46 -4.41 3.05 8.40
N ASP A 47 -3.18 3.54 8.19
CA ASP A 47 -1.98 2.70 8.06
C ASP A 47 -1.66 1.98 9.38
N GLN A 48 -1.89 2.65 10.53
CA GLN A 48 -1.66 2.05 11.85
C GLN A 48 -2.69 0.97 12.19
N GLU A 49 -3.95 1.19 11.81
CA GLU A 49 -5.02 0.20 11.97
C GLU A 49 -4.75 -1.07 11.15
N LEU A 50 -4.32 -0.91 9.89
CA LEU A 50 -3.93 -2.03 9.03
C LEU A 50 -2.74 -2.81 9.61
N ILE A 51 -1.70 -2.11 10.06
CA ILE A 51 -0.52 -2.74 10.69
C ILE A 51 -0.96 -3.51 11.95
N THR A 52 -1.81 -2.92 12.78
CA THR A 52 -2.35 -3.56 14.00
C THR A 52 -3.12 -4.83 13.66
N LEU A 53 -4.01 -4.77 12.66
CA LEU A 53 -4.76 -5.94 12.18
C LEU A 53 -3.82 -7.04 11.69
N LEU A 54 -2.81 -6.70 10.90
CA LEU A 54 -1.82 -7.66 10.39
C LEU A 54 -1.02 -8.31 11.52
N LEU A 55 -0.64 -7.53 12.54
CA LEU A 55 0.02 -8.05 13.75
C LEU A 55 -0.89 -9.00 14.53
N SER A 56 -2.18 -8.69 14.66
CA SER A 56 -3.17 -9.57 15.28
C SER A 56 -3.32 -10.88 14.51
N LEU A 57 -3.47 -10.83 13.18
CA LEU A 57 -3.60 -12.02 12.35
C LEU A 57 -2.35 -12.91 12.39
N LYS A 58 -1.15 -12.33 12.39
CA LYS A 58 0.12 -13.08 12.51
C LYS A 58 0.22 -13.85 13.82
N ASN A 59 -0.42 -13.37 14.89
CA ASN A 59 -0.40 -14.00 16.19
C ASN A 59 -1.49 -15.06 16.37
N ILE A 60 -2.42 -15.22 15.42
CA ILE A 60 -3.38 -16.31 15.46
C ILE A 60 -2.63 -17.61 15.18
N ARG A 61 -2.50 -18.44 16.21
CA ARG A 61 -1.96 -19.79 16.11
C ARG A 61 -3.09 -20.76 16.37
N LEU A 62 -3.24 -21.72 15.47
CA LEU A 62 -4.15 -22.85 15.66
C LEU A 62 -3.43 -23.90 16.49
N ASP A 63 -4.04 -24.36 17.58
CA ASP A 63 -3.52 -25.45 18.37
C ASP A 63 -3.83 -26.78 17.67
N GLU A 64 -2.81 -27.39 17.08
CA GLU A 64 -2.97 -28.66 16.36
C GLU A 64 -3.23 -29.85 17.29
N SER A 65 -2.99 -29.70 18.60
CA SER A 65 -3.24 -30.76 19.57
C SER A 65 -4.73 -31.06 19.73
N LEU A 66 -5.60 -30.06 19.48
CA LEU A 66 -7.05 -30.22 19.47
C LEU A 66 -7.48 -31.30 18.47
N PHE A 67 -6.91 -31.30 17.25
CA PHE A 67 -7.26 -32.29 16.23
C PHE A 67 -6.77 -33.70 16.53
N SER A 68 -5.86 -33.85 17.49
CA SER A 68 -5.36 -35.14 17.98
C SER A 68 -6.08 -35.61 19.26
N ASP A 69 -6.96 -34.78 19.84
CA ASP A 69 -7.72 -35.11 21.05
C ASP A 69 -8.71 -36.26 20.75
N PRO A 70 -8.71 -37.36 21.52
CA PRO A 70 -9.70 -38.43 21.38
C PRO A 70 -11.16 -37.94 21.40
N LEU A 71 -11.48 -36.86 22.12
CA LEU A 71 -12.80 -36.25 22.13
C LEU A 71 -13.14 -35.59 20.80
N PHE A 72 -12.18 -34.90 20.17
CA PHE A 72 -12.37 -34.31 18.85
C PHE A 72 -12.54 -35.40 17.78
N LEU A 73 -11.75 -36.46 17.86
CA LEU A 73 -11.84 -37.61 16.96
C LEU A 73 -13.15 -38.41 17.12
N ALA A 74 -13.77 -38.35 18.31
CA ALA A 74 -15.06 -38.98 18.58
C ALA A 74 -16.26 -38.17 18.08
N LEU A 75 -16.07 -36.93 17.60
CA LEU A 75 -17.15 -36.13 17.04
C LEU A 75 -17.71 -36.80 15.78
N LYS A 76 -19.02 -36.96 15.76
CA LYS A 76 -19.75 -37.50 14.64
C LYS A 76 -20.37 -36.35 13.84
N ASP A 77 -20.11 -36.32 12.55
CA ASP A 77 -20.82 -35.44 11.64
C ASP A 77 -22.28 -35.90 11.46
N PHE A 78 -23.20 -34.94 11.44
CA PHE A 78 -24.65 -35.14 11.26
C PHE A 78 -25.15 -34.54 9.95
N GLY A 79 -24.25 -34.31 8.98
CA GLY A 79 -24.63 -33.94 7.62
C GLY A 79 -25.70 -34.87 7.04
N GLN A 80 -26.75 -34.30 6.48
CA GLN A 80 -27.75 -35.02 5.71
C GLN A 80 -27.41 -34.90 4.23
N GLU A 81 -27.42 -36.02 3.51
CA GLU A 81 -27.31 -35.99 2.05
C GLU A 81 -28.48 -35.20 1.46
N LEU A 82 -28.17 -34.13 0.75
CA LEU A 82 -29.15 -33.38 -0.02
C LEU A 82 -29.46 -34.17 -1.29
N VAL A 83 -30.70 -34.68 -1.38
CA VAL A 83 -31.19 -35.27 -2.62
C VAL A 83 -31.35 -34.13 -3.62
N ALA A 84 -30.85 -34.33 -4.84
CA ALA A 84 -31.01 -33.35 -5.91
C ALA A 84 -32.50 -33.18 -6.22
N GLU A 85 -33.04 -32.01 -5.88
CA GLU A 85 -34.38 -31.63 -6.30
C GLU A 85 -34.36 -31.21 -7.78
N PRO A 86 -35.42 -31.53 -8.55
CA PRO A 86 -35.51 -31.08 -9.93
C PRO A 86 -35.48 -29.55 -9.99
N VAL A 87 -34.71 -29.01 -10.93
CA VAL A 87 -34.68 -27.57 -11.20
C VAL A 87 -36.12 -27.11 -11.45
N GLY A 88 -36.54 -26.07 -10.73
CA GLY A 88 -37.88 -25.50 -10.86
C GLY A 88 -38.18 -25.03 -12.29
N ARG A 89 -39.44 -24.69 -12.56
CA ARG A 89 -39.84 -24.15 -13.87
C ARG A 89 -39.03 -22.87 -14.15
N THR A 90 -38.54 -22.73 -15.39
CA THR A 90 -37.82 -21.52 -15.85
C THR A 90 -38.57 -20.23 -15.51
N ASN A 91 -39.90 -20.27 -15.56
CA ASN A 91 -40.76 -19.21 -15.02
C ASN A 91 -41.74 -19.82 -14.00
N PRO A 92 -41.59 -19.52 -12.70
CA PRO A 92 -42.47 -20.07 -11.66
C PRO A 92 -43.92 -19.58 -11.78
N PHE A 93 -44.17 -18.51 -12.53
CA PHE A 93 -45.50 -17.91 -12.74
C PHE A 93 -46.13 -18.22 -14.11
N ALA A 94 -45.47 -19.01 -14.97
CA ALA A 94 -46.06 -19.35 -16.25
C ALA A 94 -47.38 -20.12 -16.04
N PRO A 95 -48.43 -19.87 -16.83
CA PRO A 95 -49.69 -20.61 -16.71
C PRO A 95 -49.45 -22.13 -16.77
N LEU A 96 -50.12 -22.88 -15.91
CA LEU A 96 -50.15 -24.34 -16.00
C LEU A 96 -50.98 -24.66 -17.26
N THR A 97 -50.38 -25.33 -18.24
CA THR A 97 -50.94 -25.77 -19.53
C THR A 97 -52.43 -25.46 -19.78
N GLY A 98 -52.71 -24.59 -20.77
CA GLY A 98 -54.03 -24.53 -21.41
C GLY A 98 -54.86 -23.26 -21.19
N GLY A 99 -54.28 -22.17 -20.69
CA GLY A 99 -54.90 -20.85 -20.76
C GLY A 99 -54.67 -20.18 -22.11
N GLU A 100 -55.09 -20.79 -23.23
CA GLU A 100 -55.36 -20.00 -24.44
C GLU A 100 -56.40 -18.95 -24.02
N ARG A 101 -55.94 -17.73 -23.72
CA ARG A 101 -56.82 -16.57 -23.82
C ARG A 101 -57.11 -16.39 -25.30
N ARG A 102 -58.07 -17.18 -25.79
CA ARG A 102 -58.76 -16.92 -27.05
C ARG A 102 -59.42 -15.55 -26.91
N ALA A 103 -59.30 -14.78 -27.98
CA ALA A 103 -59.54 -13.35 -28.09
C ALA A 103 -60.95 -12.87 -27.66
N PRO A 104 -61.19 -11.56 -27.69
CA PRO A 104 -61.78 -10.97 -28.91
C PRO A 104 -60.80 -10.14 -29.73
#